data_AF-A0A8J7FB16-F1
#
_entry.id   AF-A0A8J7FB16-F1
#
_cell.length_a   1.000
_cell.length_b   1.000
_cell.length_c   1.000
_cell.angle_alpha   90.00
_cell.angle_beta   90.00
_cell.angle_gamma   90.00
#
_symmetry.space_group_name_H-M   'P 1'
#
loop_
_entity.id
_entity.type
_entity.pdbx_description
1 polymer ?
#
loop_
_entity_poly.entity_id
_entity_poly.type
_entity_poly.pdbx_seq_one_letter_code
_entity_poly.pdbx_strand_id
1 'polypeptide(L)'
;MIDLAQELFEQSQKLLSQAEEGAWDLLEETQTVRAALIRQIEKQPTAQLKKMDSELISQLLQESRALEKKCELLVRQRRDSLTSEHGKVSRGKAMQKAYGFNGR
;
A
#
# COMPACT_ATOMS: atom_id res chain seq x y z
N MET A 1 19.85 10.13 -8.70
CA MET A 1 19.49 9.08 -7.73
C MET A 1 18.84 9.67 -6.48
N ILE A 2 19.35 10.77 -5.91
CA ILE A 2 18.68 11.50 -4.83
C ILE A 2 17.23 11.85 -5.22
N ASP A 3 17.01 12.44 -6.39
CA ASP A 3 15.66 12.84 -6.83
C ASP A 3 14.69 11.65 -6.88
N LEU A 4 15.15 10.49 -7.37
CA LEU A 4 14.34 9.27 -7.40
C LEU A 4 14.02 8.75 -5.98
N ALA A 5 14.95 8.86 -5.04
CA ALA A 5 14.73 8.48 -3.65
C ALA A 5 13.77 9.45 -2.94
N GLN A 6 13.86 10.75 -3.25
CA GLN A 6 12.94 11.78 -2.78
C GLN A 6 11.52 11.52 -3.30
N GLU A 7 11.39 11.28 -4.61
CA GLU A 7 10.11 10.97 -5.24
C GLU A 7 9.51 9.67 -4.68
N LEU A 8 10.33 8.63 -4.47
CA LEU A 8 9.88 7.39 -3.82
C LEU A 8 9.36 7.65 -2.41
N PHE A 9 10.01 8.52 -1.65
CA PHE A 9 9.58 8.89 -0.31
C PHE A 9 8.25 9.63 -0.33
N GLU A 10 8.08 10.61 -1.22
CA GLU A 10 6.83 11.34 -1.42
C GLU A 10 5.68 10.39 -1.83
N GLN A 11 5.93 9.47 -2.77
CA GLN A 11 4.94 8.45 -3.14
C GLN A 11 4.62 7.51 -1.97
N SER A 12 5.59 7.21 -1.11
CA SER A 12 5.37 6.39 0.09
C SER A 12 4.52 7.11 1.15
N GLN A 13 4.69 8.43 1.30
CA GLN A 13 3.84 9.26 2.15
C GLN A 13 2.41 9.34 1.60
N LYS A 14 2.27 9.59 0.30
CA LYS A 14 0.98 9.62 -0.39
C LYS A 14 0.24 8.29 -0.27
N LEU A 15 0.93 7.17 -0.46
CA LEU A 15 0.36 5.84 -0.34
C LEU A 15 -0.20 5.59 1.08
N LEU A 16 0.55 6.01 2.12
CA LEU A 16 0.09 5.89 3.50
C LEU A 16 -1.16 6.76 3.77
N SER A 17 -1.16 8.02 3.35
CA SER A 17 -2.32 8.92 3.52
C SER A 17 -3.56 8.37 2.82
N GLN A 18 -3.44 7.84 1.60
CA GLN A 18 -4.54 7.18 0.91
C GLN A 18 -5.06 5.95 1.65
N ALA A 19 -4.18 5.17 2.29
CA ALA A 19 -4.57 4.03 3.10
C ALA A 19 -5.31 4.45 4.39
N GLU A 20 -4.87 5.54 5.03
CA GLU A 20 -5.51 6.11 6.23
C GLU A 20 -6.89 6.70 5.91
N GLU A 21 -7.04 7.32 4.74
CA GLU A 21 -8.30 7.89 4.25
C GLU A 21 -9.25 6.84 3.64
N GLY A 22 -8.78 5.60 3.45
CA GLY A 22 -9.55 4.53 2.82
C GLY A 22 -9.79 4.74 1.32
N ALA A 23 -8.95 5.55 0.66
CA ALA A 23 -8.98 5.81 -0.78
C ALA A 23 -8.34 4.65 -1.57
N TRP A 24 -8.90 3.44 -1.43
CA TRP A 24 -8.30 2.19 -1.94
C TRP A 24 -8.11 2.17 -3.46
N ASP A 25 -9.02 2.79 -4.21
CA ASP A 25 -8.94 2.85 -5.68
C ASP A 25 -7.71 3.67 -6.13
N LEU A 26 -7.41 4.77 -5.43
CA LEU A 26 -6.25 5.62 -5.72
C LEU A 26 -4.94 5.02 -5.21
N LEU A 27 -5.01 4.11 -4.24
CA LEU A 27 -3.86 3.46 -3.62
C LEU A 27 -3.13 2.55 -4.61
N GLU A 28 -3.86 1.84 -5.47
CA GLU A 28 -3.26 0.94 -6.48
C GLU A 28 -2.46 1.70 -7.54
N GLU A 29 -2.97 2.85 -7.99
CA GLU A 29 -2.27 3.74 -8.92
C GLU A 29 -0.96 4.25 -8.33
N THR A 30 -1.01 4.77 -7.10
CA THR A 30 0.17 5.26 -6.37
C THR A 30 1.20 4.13 -6.16
N GLN A 31 0.76 2.92 -5.81
CA GLN A 31 1.64 1.77 -5.64
C GLN A 31 2.32 1.36 -6.96
N THR A 32 1.64 1.51 -8.09
CA THR A 32 2.20 1.23 -9.42
C THR A 32 3.35 2.18 -9.76
N VAL A 33 3.14 3.48 -9.55
CA VAL A 33 4.19 4.51 -9.71
C VAL A 33 5.37 4.22 -8.79
N ARG A 34 5.08 3.93 -7.53
CA ARG A 34 6.09 3.60 -6.52
C ARG A 34 6.95 2.38 -6.90
N ALA A 35 6.32 1.31 -7.39
CA ALA A 35 7.02 0.11 -7.86
C ALA A 35 7.92 0.41 -9.08
N ALA A 36 7.49 1.31 -9.98
CA ALA A 36 8.31 1.75 -11.10
C ALA A 36 9.55 2.53 -10.61
N LEU A 37 9.41 3.41 -9.62
CA LEU A 37 10.52 4.16 -9.03
C LEU A 37 11.56 3.24 -8.38
N ILE A 38 11.13 2.22 -7.63
CA ILE A 38 12.04 1.21 -7.05
C ILE A 38 12.89 0.56 -8.14
N ARG A 39 12.25 0.10 -9.23
CA ARG A 39 12.97 -0.51 -10.36
C ARG A 39 13.93 0.45 -11.04
N GLN A 40 13.62 1.75 -11.06
CA GLN A 40 14.52 2.76 -11.60
C GLN A 40 15.74 2.98 -10.70
N ILE A 41 15.52 3.05 -9.38
CA ILE A 41 16.59 3.19 -8.37
C ILE A 41 17.53 1.99 -8.41
N GLU A 42 17.02 0.76 -8.51
CA GLU A 42 17.81 -0.47 -8.60
C GLU A 42 18.76 -0.50 -9.81
N LYS A 43 18.42 0.23 -10.88
CA LYS A 43 19.24 0.32 -12.09
C LYS A 43 20.29 1.44 -12.05
N GLN A 44 20.24 2.32 -11.04
CA GLN A 44 21.18 3.43 -10.96
C GLN A 44 22.57 2.94 -10.53
N PRO A 45 23.65 3.39 -11.18
CA PRO A 45 25.01 3.04 -10.77
C PRO A 45 25.32 3.69 -9.41
N THR A 46 25.72 2.88 -8.43
CA THR A 46 26.02 3.34 -7.06
C THR A 46 27.50 3.67 -6.82
N ALA A 47 28.39 3.19 -7.70
CA ALA A 47 29.84 3.30 -7.54
C ALA A 47 30.40 4.74 -7.57
N GLN A 48 29.61 5.71 -8.04
CA GLN A 48 30.02 7.12 -8.19
C GLN A 48 29.32 8.04 -7.18
N LEU A 49 28.54 7.50 -6.24
CA LEU A 49 27.85 8.31 -5.24
C LEU A 49 28.86 8.90 -4.26
N LYS A 50 28.74 10.22 -4.04
CA LYS A 50 29.44 10.88 -2.94
C LYS A 50 28.90 10.36 -1.61
N LYS A 51 29.73 10.36 -0.57
CA LYS A 51 29.35 9.85 0.76
C LYS A 51 28.08 10.52 1.31
N MET A 52 28.00 11.85 1.25
CA MET A 52 26.81 12.59 1.70
C MET A 52 25.55 12.20 0.93
N ASP A 53 25.65 12.08 -0.40
CA ASP A 53 24.52 11.70 -1.25
C ASP A 53 24.04 10.28 -0.93
N SER A 54 24.97 9.36 -0.67
CA SER A 54 24.68 7.98 -0.28
C SER A 54 23.98 7.89 1.08
N GLU A 55 24.42 8.68 2.07
CA GLU A 55 23.80 8.75 3.40
C GLU A 55 22.36 9.28 3.31
N LEU A 56 22.15 10.36 2.56
CA LEU A 56 20.82 10.93 2.35
C LEU A 56 19.88 9.96 1.61
N ILE A 57 20.35 9.33 0.54
CA ILE A 57 19.58 8.31 -0.19
C ILE A 57 19.21 7.17 0.76
N SER A 58 20.16 6.67 1.55
CA SER A 58 19.92 5.60 2.52
C SER A 58 18.84 5.98 3.53
N GLN A 59 18.90 7.21 4.06
CA GLN A 59 17.88 7.72 4.98
C GLN A 59 16.48 7.75 4.33
N LEU A 60 16.36 8.35 3.13
CA LEU A 60 15.08 8.43 2.40
C LEU A 60 14.49 7.04 2.12
N LEU A 61 15.32 6.06 1.75
CA LEU A 61 14.89 4.68 1.51
C LEU A 61 14.44 3.99 2.81
N GLN A 62 15.14 4.21 3.92
CA GLN A 62 14.75 3.67 5.22
C GLN A 62 13.42 4.25 5.72
N GLU A 63 13.23 5.56 5.58
CA GLU A 63 11.98 6.22 5.95
C GLU A 63 10.83 5.74 5.05
N SER A 64 11.05 5.62 3.74
CA SER A 64 10.08 5.03 2.79
C SER A 64 9.66 3.61 3.21
N ARG A 65 10.62 2.79 3.64
CA ARG A 65 10.36 1.42 4.13
C ARG A 65 9.58 1.39 5.44
N ALA A 66 9.78 2.38 6.31
CA ALA A 66 9.01 2.51 7.55
C ALA A 66 7.55 2.86 7.25
N LEU A 67 7.29 3.75 6.29
CA LEU A 67 5.95 4.12 5.83
C LEU A 67 5.23 2.92 5.20
N GLU A 68 5.92 2.12 4.38
CA GLU A 68 5.36 0.87 3.82
C GLU A 68 4.84 -0.06 4.90
N LYS A 69 5.61 -0.29 5.98
CA LYS A 69 5.20 -1.20 7.06
C LYS A 69 3.90 -0.74 7.73
N LYS A 70 3.71 0.58 7.88
CA LYS A 70 2.45 1.15 8.39
C LYS A 70 1.30 0.91 7.41
N CYS A 71 1.53 1.20 6.13
CA CYS A 71 0.54 0.99 5.07
C CYS A 71 0.12 -0.50 4.97
N GLU A 72 1.08 -1.42 5.07
CA GLU A 72 0.82 -2.87 5.03
C GLU A 72 -0.11 -3.32 6.17
N LEU A 73 0.06 -2.75 7.37
CA LEU A 73 -0.83 -3.03 8.50
C LEU A 73 -2.27 -2.60 8.21
N LEU A 74 -2.46 -1.40 7.66
CA LEU A 74 -3.78 -0.88 7.30
C LEU A 74 -4.46 -1.72 6.21
N VAL A 75 -3.71 -2.11 5.18
CA VAL A 75 -4.22 -2.99 4.10
C VAL A 75 -4.65 -4.35 4.65
N ARG A 76 -3.86 -4.95 5.55
CA ARG A 76 -4.22 -6.22 6.20
C ARG A 76 -5.50 -6.09 7.03
N GLN A 77 -5.62 -5.03 7.83
CA GLN A 77 -6.84 -4.75 8.61
C GLN A 77 -8.05 -4.58 7.70
N ARG A 78 -7.91 -3.85 6.58
CA ARG A 78 -8.98 -3.68 5.61
C ARG A 78 -9.41 -5.00 4.97
N ARG A 79 -8.46 -5.83 4.55
CA ARG A 79 -8.74 -7.16 3.99
C ARG A 79 -9.51 -8.03 4.98
N ASP A 80 -9.11 -8.03 6.24
CA ASP A 80 -9.76 -8.83 7.28
C ASP A 80 -11.19 -8.34 7.56
N SER A 81 -11.41 -7.02 7.55
CA SER A 81 -12.74 -6.39 7.62
C SER A 81 -13.64 -6.81 6.45
N LEU A 82 -13.15 -6.71 5.21
CA LEU A 82 -13.89 -7.11 4.01
C LEU A 82 -14.24 -8.61 4.02
N THR A 83 -13.32 -9.45 4.47
CA THR A 83 -13.54 -10.91 4.60
C THR A 83 -14.66 -11.20 5.62
N SER A 84 -14.64 -10.50 6.75
CA SER A 84 -15.68 -10.61 7.79
C SER A 84 -17.06 -10.16 7.27
N GLU A 85 -17.11 -9.02 6.58
CA GLU A 85 -18.33 -8.49 5.95
C GLU A 85 -18.89 -9.46 4.91
N HIS A 86 -18.04 -9.97 4.01
CA HIS A 86 -18.42 -10.96 3.02
C HIS A 86 -19.01 -12.23 3.67
N GLY A 87 -18.39 -12.72 4.74
CA GLY A 87 -18.89 -13.86 5.50
C GLY A 87 -20.26 -13.61 6.12
N LYS A 88 -20.51 -12.40 6.65
CA LYS A 88 -21.85 -12.00 7.16
C LYS A 88 -22.89 -11.97 6.05
N VAL A 89 -22.58 -11.36 4.91
CA VAL A 89 -23.47 -11.28 3.75
C VAL A 89 -23.80 -12.68 3.22
N SER A 90 -22.79 -13.55 3.07
CA SER A 90 -22.97 -14.92 2.61
C SER A 90 -23.90 -15.73 3.52
N ARG A 91 -23.68 -15.67 4.84
CA ARG A 91 -24.57 -16.30 5.83
C ARG A 91 -25.99 -15.73 5.80
N GLY A 92 -26.13 -14.42 5.66
CA GLY A 92 -27.42 -13.75 5.52
C GLY A 92 -28.20 -14.24 4.30
N LYS A 93 -27.53 -14.36 3.14
CA LYS A 93 -28.12 -14.93 1.92
C LYS A 93 -28.52 -16.40 2.10
N ALA A 94 -27.69 -17.20 2.77
CA ALA A 94 -28.00 -18.60 3.07
C ALA A 94 -29.23 -18.73 3.98
N MET A 95 -29.33 -17.90 5.02
CA MET A 95 -30.50 -17.83 5.90
C MET A 95 -31.76 -17.38 5.14
N GLN A 96 -31.67 -16.33 4.32
CA GLN A 96 -32.80 -15.90 3.49
C GLN A 96 -33.28 -17.00 2.54
N LYS A 97 -32.37 -17.79 1.97
CA LYS A 97 -32.73 -18.93 1.12
C LYS A 97 -33.41 -20.05 1.92
N ALA A 98 -32.91 -20.36 3.13
CA ALA A 98 -33.43 -21.42 3.97
C ALA A 98 -34.79 -21.09 4.60
N TYR A 99 -35.00 -19.85 5.02
CA TYR A 99 -36.19 -19.42 5.75
C TYR A 99 -37.17 -18.59 4.91
N GLY A 100 -36.73 -17.97 3.82
CA GLY A 100 -37.57 -17.16 2.94
C GLY A 100 -38.36 -17.97 1.90
N PHE A 101 -38.03 -19.25 1.67
CA PHE A 101 -38.78 -20.12 0.74
C PHE A 101 -39.99 -20.81 1.40
N ASN A 102 -40.07 -20.84 2.74
CA ASN A 102 -41.15 -21.51 3.49
C ASN A 102 -42.27 -20.54 3.95
N GLY A 103 -42.37 -19.36 3.35
CA GLY A 103 -43.29 -18.28 3.76
C GLY A 103 -44.44 -17.97 2.79
N ARG A 104 -44.76 -18.86 1.84
CA ARG A 104 -45.95 -18.77 0.99
C ARG A 104 -46.59 -20.14 0.80
#